data_AF-A0A3P7KJ53-F1
#
_entry.id   AF-A0A3P7KJ53-F1
#
_cell.length_a   1.000
_cell.length_b   1.000
_cell.length_c   1.000
_cell.angle_alpha   90.00
_cell.angle_beta   90.00
_cell.angle_gamma   90.00
#
_symmetry.space_group_name_H-M   'P 1'
#
loop_
_entity.id
_entity.type
_entity.pdbx_description
1 polymer ?
#
loop_
_entity_poly.entity_id
_entity_poly.type
_entity_poly.pdbx_seq_one_letter_code
_entity_poly.pdbx_strand_id
1 'polypeptide(L)'
;LLNKYCATLCTTSFSLFTLAGLLLYWSISLYGAFTINVELKPEHLIKGDSDIAKVLKLRDAYIMPYYAPALIFVDRPGNLNDPKNVQMLNQIAIDFEKLPTSVGRTATKFWLRDYLDFIDAQDRISSDGSAENNL
;
A
#
# COMPACT_ATOMS: atom_id res chain seq x y z
N LEU A 1 13.71 55.17 -26.32
CA LEU A 1 12.93 54.23 -25.47
C LEU A 1 13.83 53.15 -24.88
N LEU A 2 14.52 52.34 -25.69
CA LEU A 2 15.46 51.28 -25.22
C LEU A 2 16.48 51.73 -24.15
N ASN A 3 17.18 52.86 -24.37
CA ASN A 3 18.20 53.33 -23.42
C ASN A 3 17.62 53.79 -22.07
N LYS A 4 16.36 54.26 -22.05
CA LYS A 4 15.67 54.64 -20.81
C LYS A 4 15.25 53.41 -20.01
N TYR A 5 14.75 52.38 -20.70
CA TYR A 5 14.47 51.07 -20.09
C TYR A 5 15.75 50.47 -19.50
N CYS A 6 16.85 50.48 -20.25
CA CYS A 6 18.15 49.96 -19.81
C CYS A 6 18.67 50.69 -18.56
N ALA A 7 18.55 52.02 -18.49
CA ALA A 7 18.95 52.80 -17.32
C ALA A 7 18.09 52.51 -16.08
N THR A 8 16.77 52.34 -16.24
CA THR A 8 15.87 51.96 -15.14
C THR A 8 16.11 50.52 -14.67
N LEU A 9 16.42 49.59 -15.57
CA LEU A 9 16.74 48.19 -15.27
C LEU A 9 18.11 48.02 -14.60
N CYS A 10 19.11 48.80 -15.00
CA CYS A 10 20.47 48.78 -14.43
C CYS A 10 20.60 49.51 -13.09
N THR A 11 19.52 50.06 -12.54
CA THR A 11 19.56 50.70 -11.21
C THR A 11 19.59 49.63 -10.12
N THR A 12 20.55 49.71 -9.19
CA THR A 12 20.77 48.73 -8.11
C THR A 12 19.51 48.44 -7.29
N SER A 13 18.68 49.45 -7.04
CA SER A 13 17.42 49.30 -6.30
C SER A 13 16.35 48.49 -7.06
N PHE A 14 16.24 48.68 -8.38
CA PHE A 14 15.28 47.92 -9.20
C PHE A 14 15.72 46.45 -9.32
N SER A 15 17.02 46.23 -9.54
CA SER A 15 17.62 44.88 -9.56
C SER A 15 17.41 44.12 -8.24
N LEU A 16 17.58 44.82 -7.10
CA LEU A 16 17.32 44.23 -5.78
C LEU A 16 15.84 43.86 -5.58
N PHE A 17 14.92 44.71 -6.04
CA PHE A 17 13.48 44.43 -5.96
C PHE A 17 13.09 43.22 -6.81
N THR A 18 13.63 43.11 -8.03
CA THR A 18 13.38 41.94 -8.89
C THR A 18 13.97 40.66 -8.31
N LEU A 19 15.15 40.73 -7.69
CA LEU A 19 15.77 39.59 -7.03
C LEU A 19 14.95 39.14 -5.82
N ALA A 20 14.46 40.08 -5.00
CA ALA A 20 13.59 39.78 -3.86
C ALA A 20 12.27 39.14 -4.32
N GLY A 21 11.66 39.64 -5.40
CA GLY A 21 10.47 39.04 -6.00
C GLY A 21 10.71 37.61 -6.50
N LEU A 22 11.87 37.36 -7.11
CA LEU A 22 12.27 36.02 -7.55
C LEU A 22 12.46 35.05 -6.39
N LEU A 23 13.12 35.50 -5.31
CA LEU A 23 13.31 34.70 -4.10
C LEU A 23 11.97 34.38 -3.42
N LEU A 24 11.05 35.34 -3.36
CA LEU A 24 9.70 35.12 -2.85
C LEU A 24 8.95 34.11 -3.72
N TYR A 25 9.01 34.26 -5.04
CA TYR A 25 8.40 33.31 -5.99
C TYR A 25 8.95 31.90 -5.82
N TRP A 26 10.27 31.73 -5.73
CA TRP A 26 10.89 30.42 -5.48
C TRP A 26 10.48 29.84 -4.13
N SER A 27 10.39 30.67 -3.08
CA SER A 27 9.94 30.22 -1.76
C SER A 27 8.50 29.69 -1.79
N ILE A 28 7.59 30.40 -2.46
CA ILE A 28 6.19 29.98 -2.62
C ILE A 28 6.10 28.73 -3.51
N SER A 29 6.85 28.68 -4.61
CA SER A 29 6.90 27.54 -5.52
C SER A 29 7.40 26.28 -4.80
N LEU A 30 8.47 26.40 -4.03
CA LEU A 30 9.04 25.30 -3.25
C LEU A 30 8.09 24.85 -2.13
N TYR A 31 7.44 25.79 -1.46
CA TYR A 31 6.41 25.49 -0.45
C TYR A 31 5.22 24.73 -1.07
N GLY A 32 4.75 25.16 -2.24
CA GLY A 32 3.70 24.46 -3.00
C GLY A 32 4.13 23.06 -3.42
N ALA A 33 5.37 22.91 -3.89
CA ALA A 33 5.94 21.63 -4.28
C ALA A 33 6.06 20.64 -3.11
N PHE A 34 6.33 21.12 -1.88
CA PHE A 34 6.34 20.25 -0.70
C PHE A 34 4.93 19.97 -0.13
N THR A 35 3.96 20.83 -0.39
CA THR A 35 2.59 20.69 0.14
C THR A 35 1.69 19.83 -0.75
N ILE A 36 2.09 19.57 -1.99
CA ILE A 36 1.29 18.76 -2.92
C ILE A 36 1.25 17.30 -2.44
N ASN A 37 0.10 16.90 -1.89
CA ASN A 37 -0.18 15.50 -1.63
C ASN A 37 -0.67 14.88 -2.94
N VAL A 38 0.19 14.09 -3.58
CA VAL A 38 -0.13 13.37 -4.81
C VAL A 38 -0.96 12.14 -4.45
N GLU A 39 -2.17 12.36 -3.94
CA GLU A 39 -3.15 11.30 -3.74
C GLU A 39 -4.11 11.28 -4.92
N LEU A 40 -3.91 10.34 -5.84
CA LEU A 40 -4.84 10.12 -6.95
C LEU A 40 -6.04 9.32 -6.44
N LYS A 41 -7.00 10.00 -5.80
CA LYS A 41 -8.25 9.36 -5.41
C LYS A 41 -9.15 9.16 -6.64
N PRO A 42 -9.79 7.99 -6.82
CA PRO A 42 -10.64 7.75 -8.01
C PRO A 42 -11.84 8.70 -8.10
N GLU A 43 -12.23 9.34 -7.00
CA GLU A 43 -13.25 10.40 -6.97
C GLU A 43 -12.88 11.65 -7.79
N HIS A 44 -11.59 11.91 -8.04
CA HIS A 44 -11.14 13.00 -8.91
C HIS A 44 -11.21 12.67 -10.40
N LEU A 45 -11.29 11.38 -10.75
CA LEU A 45 -11.41 10.91 -12.14
C LEU A 45 -12.87 10.79 -12.58
N ILE A 46 -13.80 10.83 -11.63
CA ILE A 46 -15.23 10.64 -11.83
C ILE A 46 -15.93 11.99 -11.65
N LYS A 47 -17.05 12.20 -12.34
CA LYS A 47 -17.88 13.41 -12.16
C LYS A 47 -18.32 13.51 -10.69
N GLY A 48 -17.95 14.62 -10.03
CA GLY A 48 -18.14 14.81 -8.58
C GLY A 48 -19.59 14.66 -8.08
N ASP A 49 -20.58 14.96 -8.92
CA ASP A 49 -22.01 14.86 -8.58
C ASP A 49 -22.65 13.51 -8.93
N SER A 50 -21.88 12.53 -9.40
CA SER A 50 -22.42 11.21 -9.71
C SER A 50 -22.72 10.40 -8.45
N ASP A 51 -23.75 9.55 -8.49
CA ASP A 51 -24.03 8.62 -7.38
C ASP A 51 -22.88 7.63 -7.16
N ILE A 52 -22.09 7.35 -8.19
CA ILE A 52 -20.86 6.54 -8.10
C ILE A 52 -19.84 7.20 -7.16
N ALA A 53 -19.68 8.53 -7.21
CA ALA A 53 -18.77 9.23 -6.29
C ALA A 53 -19.24 9.12 -4.83
N LYS A 54 -20.55 9.13 -4.58
CA LYS A 54 -21.10 8.90 -3.22
C LYS A 54 -20.82 7.48 -2.74
N VAL A 55 -21.04 6.47 -3.58
CA VAL A 55 -20.74 5.06 -3.26
C VAL A 55 -19.25 4.88 -2.98
N LEU A 56 -18.38 5.52 -3.76
CA LEU A 56 -16.94 5.44 -3.58
C LEU A 56 -16.49 6.03 -2.23
N LYS A 57 -17.03 7.20 -1.86
CA LYS A 57 -16.79 7.82 -0.55
C LYS A 57 -17.25 6.93 0.60
N LEU A 58 -18.41 6.30 0.47
CA LEU A 58 -18.92 5.35 1.46
C LEU A 58 -18.02 4.10 1.56
N ARG A 59 -17.59 3.55 0.43
CA ARG A 59 -16.63 2.43 0.40
C ARG A 59 -15.32 2.81 1.09
N ASP A 60 -14.78 3.98 0.82
CA ASP A 60 -13.50 4.42 1.40
C ASP A 60 -13.61 4.67 2.91
N ALA A 61 -14.76 5.17 3.37
CA ALA A 61 -15.01 5.40 4.80
C ALA A 61 -15.28 4.11 5.59
N TYR A 62 -16.04 3.15 5.01
CA TYR A 62 -16.57 2.02 5.77
C TYR A 62 -15.99 0.65 5.37
N ILE A 63 -15.57 0.47 4.13
CA ILE A 63 -15.14 -0.85 3.61
C ILE A 63 -13.62 -0.94 3.58
N MET A 64 -12.95 0.04 2.97
CA MET A 64 -11.51 0.00 2.74
C MET A 64 -10.67 -0.18 4.03
N PRO A 65 -11.02 0.43 5.19
CA PRO A 65 -10.23 0.26 6.41
C PRO A 65 -10.27 -1.15 7.01
N TYR A 66 -11.31 -1.93 6.71
CA TYR A 66 -11.56 -3.23 7.37
C TYR A 66 -11.51 -4.43 6.43
N TYR A 67 -11.79 -4.23 5.13
CA TYR A 67 -12.01 -5.30 4.18
C TYR A 67 -11.11 -5.25 2.95
N ALA A 68 -10.13 -4.35 2.90
CA ALA A 68 -9.18 -4.30 1.79
C ALA A 68 -8.25 -5.53 1.81
N PRO A 69 -8.34 -6.45 0.83
CA PRO A 69 -7.46 -7.60 0.80
C PRO A 69 -6.10 -7.23 0.22
N ALA A 70 -5.02 -7.69 0.86
CA ALA A 70 -3.68 -7.69 0.27
C ALA A 70 -3.41 -9.07 -0.34
N LEU A 71 -3.17 -9.13 -1.65
CA LEU A 71 -2.79 -10.36 -2.34
C LEU A 71 -1.28 -10.43 -2.47
N ILE A 72 -0.68 -11.45 -1.86
CA ILE A 72 0.77 -11.65 -1.84
C ILE A 72 1.09 -12.87 -2.71
N PHE A 73 1.90 -12.66 -3.74
CA PHE A 73 2.37 -13.72 -4.63
C PHE A 73 3.85 -13.95 -4.40
N VAL A 74 4.21 -15.18 -4.04
CA VAL A 74 5.60 -15.60 -3.88
C VAL A 74 6.04 -16.28 -5.17
N ASP A 75 6.77 -15.55 -6.01
CA ASP A 75 7.27 -16.03 -7.31
C ASP A 75 8.19 -17.25 -7.18
N ARG A 76 9.05 -17.26 -6.16
CA ARG A 76 10.06 -18.31 -5.93
C ARG A 76 10.00 -18.85 -4.50
N PRO A 77 9.09 -19.81 -4.21
CA PRO A 77 8.92 -20.36 -2.87
C PRO A 77 9.99 -21.41 -2.48
N GLY A 78 10.84 -21.83 -3.41
CA GLY A 78 11.79 -22.93 -3.19
C GLY A 78 11.14 -24.31 -3.30
N ASN A 79 11.79 -25.34 -2.74
CA ASN A 79 11.26 -26.70 -2.73
C ASN A 79 10.31 -26.89 -1.55
N LEU A 80 9.03 -27.10 -1.83
CA LEU A 80 7.98 -27.28 -0.80
C LEU A 80 8.05 -28.63 -0.06
N ASN A 81 8.88 -29.57 -0.53
CA ASN A 81 9.18 -30.80 0.21
C ASN A 81 10.24 -30.58 1.30
N ASP A 82 10.95 -29.45 1.28
CA ASP A 82 11.90 -29.11 2.34
C ASP A 82 11.15 -28.36 3.46
N PRO A 83 11.14 -28.89 4.70
CA PRO A 83 10.46 -28.25 5.82
C PRO A 83 10.96 -26.83 6.10
N LYS A 84 12.21 -26.50 5.74
CA LYS A 84 12.75 -25.14 5.93
C LYS A 84 12.04 -24.11 5.06
N ASN A 85 11.75 -24.44 3.80
CA ASN A 85 11.06 -23.54 2.88
C ASN A 85 9.60 -23.33 3.30
N VAL A 86 8.95 -24.41 3.77
CA VAL A 86 7.58 -24.35 4.31
C VAL A 86 7.52 -23.48 5.56
N GLN A 87 8.49 -23.59 6.47
CA GLN A 87 8.59 -22.73 7.64
C GLN A 87 8.83 -21.26 7.27
N MET A 88 9.69 -20.99 6.30
CA MET A 88 9.93 -19.64 5.80
C MET A 88 8.65 -19.00 5.24
N LEU A 89 7.87 -19.73 4.43
CA LEU A 89 6.59 -19.25 3.90
C LEU A 89 5.56 -18.98 4.99
N ASN A 90 5.49 -19.85 6.00
CA ASN A 90 4.66 -19.60 7.18
C ASN A 90 5.10 -18.34 7.95
N GLN A 91 6.41 -18.11 8.07
CA GLN A 91 6.92 -16.92 8.74
C GLN A 91 6.52 -15.64 8.00
N ILE A 92 6.61 -15.63 6.66
CA ILE A 92 6.14 -14.51 5.84
C ILE A 92 4.67 -14.21 6.13
N ALA A 93 3.80 -15.24 6.13
CA ALA A 93 2.39 -15.07 6.44
C ALA A 93 2.18 -14.48 7.86
N ILE A 94 2.92 -14.99 8.86
CA ILE A 94 2.87 -14.49 10.24
C ILE A 94 3.32 -13.03 10.34
N ASP A 95 4.34 -12.63 9.59
CA ASP A 95 4.85 -11.26 9.62
C ASP A 95 3.82 -10.26 9.08
N PHE A 96 3.06 -10.64 8.03
CA PHE A 96 1.91 -9.86 7.56
C PHE A 96 0.72 -9.88 8.54
N GLU A 97 0.49 -11.01 9.22
CA GLU A 97 -0.55 -11.12 10.26
C GLU A 97 -0.25 -10.21 11.48
N LYS A 98 1.02 -9.92 11.77
CA LYS A 98 1.44 -9.10 12.92
C LYS A 98 1.40 -7.59 12.68
N LEU A 99 1.19 -7.15 11.44
CA LEU A 99 1.13 -5.71 11.14
C LEU A 99 -0.04 -5.07 11.91
N PRO A 100 0.13 -3.84 12.47
CA PRO A 100 -0.90 -3.20 13.29
C PRO A 100 -2.17 -2.85 12.51
N THR A 101 -2.08 -2.78 11.18
CA THR A 101 -3.20 -2.56 10.26
C THR A 101 -3.83 -3.85 9.73
N SER A 102 -3.25 -5.01 10.08
CA SER A 102 -3.78 -6.31 9.69
C SER A 102 -4.88 -6.74 10.65
N VAL A 103 -5.93 -7.36 10.11
CA VAL A 103 -6.97 -8.01 10.91
C VAL A 103 -6.42 -9.26 11.62
N GLY A 104 -5.28 -9.78 11.14
CA GLY A 104 -4.55 -10.89 11.75
C GLY A 104 -4.94 -12.26 11.20
N ARG A 105 -4.49 -13.31 11.90
CA ARG A 105 -4.52 -14.71 11.44
C ARG A 105 -5.90 -15.24 11.03
N THR A 106 -6.95 -14.77 11.67
CA THR A 106 -8.33 -15.21 11.40
C THR A 106 -8.86 -14.74 10.05
N ALA A 107 -8.34 -13.63 9.52
CA ALA A 107 -8.70 -13.09 8.21
C ALA A 107 -7.76 -13.55 7.09
N THR A 108 -6.57 -14.06 7.44
CA THR A 108 -5.58 -14.53 6.46
C THR A 108 -5.98 -15.87 5.85
N LYS A 109 -6.10 -15.89 4.51
CA LYS A 109 -6.28 -17.12 3.71
C LYS A 109 -4.94 -17.58 3.17
N PHE A 110 -4.38 -18.63 3.77
CA PHE A 110 -3.08 -19.19 3.38
C PHE A 110 -3.20 -20.69 3.13
N TRP A 111 -3.25 -21.05 1.85
CA TRP A 111 -3.55 -22.40 1.37
C TRP A 111 -2.61 -23.48 1.90
N LEU A 112 -1.31 -23.18 2.10
CA LEU A 112 -0.32 -24.18 2.50
C LEU A 112 -0.56 -24.66 3.94
N ARG A 113 -0.99 -23.74 4.83
CA ARG A 113 -1.37 -24.09 6.20
C ARG A 113 -2.58 -25.00 6.20
N ASP A 114 -3.62 -24.62 5.45
CA ASP A 114 -4.85 -25.39 5.33
C ASP A 114 -4.59 -26.79 4.72
N TYR A 115 -3.65 -26.89 3.78
CA TYR A 115 -3.23 -28.16 3.17
C TYR A 115 -2.51 -29.07 4.17
N LEU A 116 -1.60 -28.54 4.99
CA LEU A 116 -0.90 -29.33 6.01
C LEU A 116 -1.86 -29.84 7.08
N ASP A 117 -2.82 -29.01 7.51
CA ASP A 117 -3.85 -29.41 8.47
C ASP A 117 -4.72 -30.55 7.90
N PHE A 118 -5.02 -30.52 6.59
CA PHE A 118 -5.74 -31.60 5.91
C PHE A 118 -4.96 -32.92 5.90
N ILE A 119 -3.66 -32.89 5.59
CA ILE A 119 -2.81 -34.10 5.58
C ILE A 119 -2.68 -34.68 6.99
N ASP A 120 -2.45 -33.83 8.01
CA ASP A 120 -2.37 -34.27 9.40
C ASP A 120 -3.69 -34.92 9.88
N ALA A 121 -4.83 -34.38 9.46
CA ALA A 121 -6.13 -34.99 9.74
C ALA A 121 -6.28 -36.37 9.07
N GLN A 122 -5.81 -36.53 7.83
CA GLN A 122 -5.85 -37.81 7.11
C GLN A 122 -4.94 -38.87 7.75
N ASP A 123 -3.75 -38.49 8.19
CA ASP A 123 -2.80 -39.38 8.85
C ASP A 123 -3.37 -39.91 10.18
N ARG A 124 -4.01 -39.03 10.97
CA ARG A 124 -4.70 -39.42 12.22
C ARG A 124 -5.79 -40.46 11.96
N ILE A 125 -6.64 -40.24 10.97
CA ILE A 125 -7.72 -41.18 10.60
C ILE A 125 -7.15 -42.54 10.18
N SER A 126 -6.08 -42.54 9.39
CA SER A 126 -5.44 -43.76 8.91
C SER A 126 -4.80 -44.57 10.03
N SER A 127 -4.23 -43.89 11.03
CA SER A 127 -3.65 -44.54 12.21
C SER A 127 -4.70 -45.19 13.12
N ASP A 128 -5.87 -44.56 13.28
CA ASP A 128 -6.95 -45.05 14.13
C ASP A 128 -7.63 -46.29 13.53
N GLY A 129 -7.93 -46.25 12.23
CA GLY A 129 -8.47 -47.41 11.52
C GLY A 129 -7.49 -48.60 11.43
N SER A 130 -6.18 -48.34 11.52
CA SER A 130 -5.17 -49.42 11.63
C SER A 130 -5.13 -50.03 13.04
N ALA A 131 -5.44 -49.27 14.08
CA ALA A 131 -5.53 -49.78 15.45
C ALA A 131 -6.78 -50.64 15.66
N GLU A 132 -7.92 -50.26 15.06
CA GLU A 132 -9.17 -51.04 15.11
C GLU A 132 -9.09 -52.37 14.34
N ASN A 133 -8.34 -52.43 13.23
CA ASN A 133 -8.17 -53.66 12.44
C ASN A 133 -7.17 -54.67 13.03
N ASN A 134 -6.47 -54.32 14.10
CA ASN A 134 -5.49 -55.17 14.79
C ASN A 134 -5.99 -55.69 16.15
N LEU A 135 -7.30 -55.52 16.43
CA LEU A 135 -8.04 -56.07 17.58
C LEU A 135 -9.03 -57.14 17.11
#